data_AF-A0A520HWQ6-F1
#
_entry.id   AF-A0A520HWQ6-F1
#
_cell.length_a   1.000
_cell.length_b   1.000
_cell.length_c   1.000
_cell.angle_alpha   90.00
_cell.angle_beta   90.00
_cell.angle_gamma   90.00
#
_symmetry.space_group_name_H-M   'P 1'
#
loop_
_entity.id
_entity.type
_entity.pdbx_description
1 polymer ?
#
loop_
_entity_poly.entity_id
_entity_poly.type
_entity_poly.pdbx_seq_one_letter_code
_entity_poly.pdbx_strand_id
1 'polypeptide(L)'
;LRRAGGGGQGPAELLAAYRRPRPLLAEGRSIAPGVHAMADVSDGLLIDASRMAAASGLAVTIDLAAVPLSPHAPADRAGRLAAATAGDDYQLLFAAPPGWAPPVAATLVGTFAAGRGLALVHGDEDVPLPPRLGFEHACIARPR
;
A
#
# COMPACT_ATOMS: atom_id res chain seq x y z
N LEU A 1 -2.46 -7.24 1.85
CA LEU A 1 -0.99 -7.36 1.72
C LEU A 1 -0.59 -8.80 2.02
N ARG A 2 -0.10 -9.50 1.01
CA ARG A 2 0.28 -10.91 0.98
C ARG A 2 1.78 -11.01 1.28
N ARG A 3 2.15 -11.64 2.39
CA ARG A 3 3.58 -11.86 2.70
C ARG A 3 4.11 -13.15 2.11
N ALA A 4 5.10 -13.08 1.23
CA ALA A 4 6.26 -13.98 1.28
C ALA A 4 7.50 -13.09 1.36
N GLY A 5 8.33 -13.27 2.39
CA GLY A 5 9.57 -12.49 2.49
C GLY A 5 10.53 -12.86 1.36
N GLY A 6 11.29 -11.88 0.87
CA GLY A 6 12.30 -12.03 -0.19
C GLY A 6 13.43 -13.04 0.08
N GLY A 7 13.40 -13.75 1.22
CA GLY A 7 14.32 -14.84 1.56
C GLY A 7 13.91 -16.23 1.05
N GLY A 8 12.83 -16.36 0.27
CA GLY A 8 12.43 -17.64 -0.33
C GLY A 8 11.90 -18.67 0.68
N GLN A 9 11.57 -18.27 1.91
CA GLN A 9 11.02 -19.10 2.97
C GLN A 9 9.60 -18.63 3.33
N GLY A 10 8.65 -19.55 3.38
CA GLY A 10 7.24 -19.29 3.68
C GLY A 10 6.32 -20.35 3.06
N PRO A 11 5.01 -20.33 3.36
CA PRO A 11 4.03 -21.20 2.71
C PRO A 11 4.13 -21.14 1.19
N ALA A 12 4.00 -22.29 0.51
CA ALA A 12 4.20 -22.42 -0.93
C ALA A 12 3.33 -21.44 -1.75
N GLU A 13 2.10 -21.18 -1.28
CA GLU A 13 1.17 -20.23 -1.90
C GLU A 13 1.68 -18.79 -1.89
N LEU A 14 2.30 -18.38 -0.79
CA LEU A 14 2.89 -17.06 -0.64
C LEU A 14 4.14 -16.93 -1.51
N LEU A 15 4.99 -17.95 -1.55
CA LEU A 15 6.16 -17.98 -2.43
C LEU A 15 5.78 -17.96 -3.91
N ALA A 16 4.70 -18.64 -4.30
CA ALA A 16 4.17 -18.60 -5.66
C ALA A 16 3.68 -17.20 -6.02
N ALA A 17 2.94 -16.54 -5.12
CA ALA A 17 2.48 -15.16 -5.31
C ALA A 17 3.64 -14.17 -5.45
N TYR A 18 4.69 -14.33 -4.65
CA TYR A 18 5.91 -13.51 -4.73
C TYR A 18 6.70 -13.74 -6.03
N ARG A 19 6.88 -15.00 -6.44
CA ARG A 19 7.67 -15.34 -7.65
C ARG A 19 6.94 -15.06 -8.95
N ARG A 20 5.61 -15.10 -8.94
CA ARG A 20 4.75 -14.91 -10.11
C ARG A 20 3.54 -14.06 -9.71
N PRO A 21 3.74 -12.76 -9.46
CA PRO A 21 2.62 -11.86 -9.16
C PRO A 21 1.66 -11.84 -10.34
N ARG A 22 0.36 -11.95 -10.05
CA ARG A 22 -0.70 -11.84 -11.05
C ARG A 22 -1.10 -10.38 -11.19
N PRO A 23 -0.83 -9.70 -12.31
CA PRO A 23 -1.26 -8.32 -12.50
C PRO A 23 -2.79 -8.25 -12.55
N LEU A 24 -3.37 -7.28 -11.84
CA LEU A 24 -4.81 -7.08 -11.70
C LEU A 24 -5.38 -6.23 -12.85
N LEU A 25 -5.13 -6.64 -14.10
CA LEU A 25 -5.44 -5.84 -15.28
C LEU A 25 -6.95 -5.67 -15.52
N ALA A 26 -7.74 -6.72 -15.28
CA ALA A 26 -9.19 -6.67 -15.47
C ALA A 26 -9.84 -5.75 -14.43
N GLU A 27 -9.41 -5.90 -13.18
CA GLU A 27 -9.82 -5.07 -12.06
C GLU A 27 -9.43 -3.60 -12.31
N GLY A 28 -8.18 -3.34 -12.70
CA GLY A 28 -7.72 -1.99 -13.02
C GLY A 28 -8.53 -1.32 -14.12
N ARG A 29 -8.85 -2.04 -15.21
CA ARG A 29 -9.71 -1.52 -16.29
C ARG A 29 -11.13 -1.20 -15.80
N SER A 30 -11.67 -2.01 -14.90
CA SER A 30 -13.02 -1.77 -14.34
C SER A 30 -13.08 -0.59 -13.37
N ILE A 31 -11.99 -0.36 -12.61
CA ILE A 31 -11.89 0.71 -11.61
C ILE A 31 -11.61 2.06 -12.28
N ALA A 32 -10.73 2.09 -13.29
CA ALA A 32 -10.18 3.30 -13.88
C ALA A 32 -11.23 4.40 -14.23
N PRO A 33 -12.43 4.10 -14.74
CA PRO A 33 -13.42 5.14 -15.04
C PRO A 33 -13.98 5.88 -13.82
N GLY A 34 -13.86 5.31 -12.61
CA GLY A 34 -14.49 5.83 -11.39
C GLY A 34 -13.54 6.46 -10.37
N VAL A 35 -12.25 6.56 -10.68
CA VAL A 35 -11.21 7.00 -9.74
C VAL A 35 -10.45 8.22 -10.25
N HIS A 36 -9.93 9.03 -9.33
CA HIS A 36 -9.13 10.22 -9.63
C HIS A 36 -7.66 9.88 -9.91
N ALA A 37 -7.15 8.85 -9.22
CA ALA A 37 -5.78 8.37 -9.32
C ALA A 37 -5.73 6.87 -8.99
N MET A 38 -4.78 6.16 -9.60
CA MET A 38 -4.53 4.75 -9.33
C MET A 38 -3.05 4.41 -9.61
N ALA A 39 -2.49 3.55 -8.77
CA ALA A 39 -1.15 2.98 -8.90
C ALA A 39 -1.19 1.52 -8.44
N ASP A 40 -0.17 0.74 -8.78
CA ASP A 40 0.09 -0.54 -8.13
C ASP A 40 0.94 -0.36 -6.86
N VAL A 41 0.83 -1.29 -5.93
CA VAL A 41 1.64 -1.35 -4.71
C VAL A 41 2.83 -2.27 -4.96
N SER A 42 4.00 -1.67 -5.16
CA SER A 42 5.24 -2.38 -5.52
C SER A 42 6.34 -2.19 -4.50
N ASP A 43 6.58 -0.96 -4.04
CA ASP A 43 7.60 -0.68 -3.02
C ASP A 43 7.01 -0.72 -1.59
N GLY A 44 5.68 -0.61 -1.49
CA GLY A 44 4.91 -0.76 -0.26
C GLY A 44 3.81 0.28 -0.14
N LEU A 45 2.74 -0.06 0.57
CA LEU A 45 1.54 0.77 0.67
C LEU A 45 1.87 2.20 1.10
N LEU A 46 2.71 2.39 2.13
CA LEU A 46 2.99 3.73 2.65
C LEU A 46 3.78 4.60 1.66
N ILE A 47 4.81 4.05 1.02
CA ILE A 47 5.63 4.80 0.06
C ILE A 47 4.86 5.11 -1.22
N ASP A 48 4.08 4.16 -1.73
CA ASP A 48 3.30 4.35 -2.96
C ASP A 48 2.11 5.29 -2.74
N ALA A 49 1.46 5.25 -1.57
CA ALA A 49 0.46 6.24 -1.19
C ALA A 49 1.06 7.64 -1.04
N SER A 50 2.23 7.76 -0.40
CA SER A 50 2.94 9.03 -0.28
C SER A 50 3.31 9.62 -1.64
N ARG A 51 3.74 8.78 -2.60
CA ARG A 51 4.05 9.22 -3.98
C ARG A 51 2.79 9.66 -4.72
N MET A 52 1.69 8.91 -4.61
CA MET A 52 0.41 9.28 -5.22
C MET A 52 -0.11 10.61 -4.66
N ALA A 53 0.02 10.84 -3.35
CA ALA A 53 -0.34 12.09 -2.70
C ALA A 53 0.52 13.27 -3.21
N ALA A 54 1.84 13.07 -3.27
CA ALA A 54 2.79 14.08 -3.74
C ALA A 54 2.53 14.47 -5.21
N ALA A 55 2.29 13.49 -6.09
CA ALA A 55 1.96 13.74 -7.49
C ALA A 55 0.63 14.50 -7.66
N SER A 56 -0.28 14.36 -6.70
CA SER A 56 -1.58 15.03 -6.68
C SER A 56 -1.58 16.36 -5.93
N GLY A 57 -0.48 16.74 -5.27
CA GLY A 57 -0.43 17.93 -4.41
C GLY A 57 -1.32 17.84 -3.17
N LEU A 58 -1.50 16.64 -2.62
CA LEU A 58 -2.38 16.36 -1.47
C LEU A 58 -1.60 15.75 -0.30
N ALA A 59 -2.21 15.80 0.88
CA ALA A 59 -1.83 14.96 2.01
C ALA A 59 -2.60 13.62 1.95
N VAL A 60 -2.03 12.59 2.55
CA VAL A 60 -2.68 11.28 2.70
C VAL A 60 -2.56 10.79 4.14
N THR A 61 -3.65 10.22 4.65
CA THR A 61 -3.69 9.54 5.95
C THR A 61 -4.02 8.08 5.73
N ILE A 62 -3.21 7.17 6.26
CA ILE A 62 -3.45 5.71 6.22
C ILE A 62 -3.80 5.21 7.61
N ASP A 63 -4.88 4.45 7.72
CA ASP A 63 -5.28 3.74 8.94
C ASP A 63 -4.78 2.30 8.91
N LEU A 64 -3.80 1.99 9.78
CA LEU A 64 -3.26 0.65 9.93
C LEU A 64 -4.32 -0.39 10.33
N ALA A 65 -5.32 0.00 11.13
CA ALA A 65 -6.36 -0.92 11.57
C ALA A 65 -7.21 -1.43 10.39
N ALA A 66 -7.34 -0.62 9.33
CA ALA A 66 -8.06 -0.96 8.11
C ALA A 66 -7.22 -1.75 7.07
N VAL A 67 -5.90 -1.80 7.21
CA VAL A 67 -5.03 -2.47 6.22
C VAL A 67 -5.35 -3.98 6.15
N PRO A 68 -5.70 -4.52 4.97
CA PRO A 68 -6.03 -5.93 4.83
C PRO A 68 -4.77 -6.80 4.90
N LEU A 69 -4.82 -7.85 5.72
CA LEU A 69 -3.71 -8.78 5.95
C LEU A 69 -4.01 -10.15 5.36
N SER A 70 -2.96 -10.87 4.94
CA SER A 70 -3.09 -12.30 4.69
C SER A 70 -3.33 -13.07 6.00
N PRO A 71 -3.95 -14.26 5.95
CA PRO A 71 -4.16 -15.11 7.14
C PRO A 71 -2.86 -15.49 7.89
N HIS A 72 -1.71 -15.32 7.24
CA HIS A 72 -0.39 -15.67 7.80
C HIS A 72 0.37 -14.48 8.40
N ALA A 73 -0.15 -13.25 8.25
CA ALA A 73 0.48 -12.07 8.83
C ALA A 73 -0.04 -11.83 10.26
N PRO A 74 0.83 -11.44 11.22
CA PRO A 74 0.37 -11.03 12.54
C PRO A 74 -0.62 -9.87 12.43
N ALA A 75 -1.76 -9.98 13.11
CA ALA A 75 -2.84 -8.99 13.05
C ALA A 75 -2.65 -7.79 13.99
N ASP A 76 -1.58 -7.78 14.77
CA ASP A 76 -1.21 -6.70 15.67
C ASP A 76 -0.69 -5.46 14.91
N ARG A 77 -0.52 -4.34 15.62
CA ARG A 77 -0.04 -3.08 15.03
C ARG A 77 1.31 -3.25 14.33
N ALA A 78 2.23 -4.02 14.92
CA ALA A 78 3.56 -4.25 14.35
C ALA A 78 3.48 -5.05 13.03
N GLY A 79 2.66 -6.11 13.00
CA GLY A 79 2.43 -6.92 11.81
C GLY A 79 1.78 -6.13 10.67
N ARG A 80 0.82 -5.25 10.99
CA ARG A 80 0.19 -4.31 10.06
C ARG A 80 1.16 -3.28 9.50
N LEU A 81 1.95 -2.65 10.37
CA LEU A 81 2.97 -1.69 9.94
C LEU A 81 3.98 -2.36 9.01
N ALA A 82 4.49 -3.53 9.40
CA ALA A 82 5.44 -4.26 8.59
C ALA A 82 4.83 -4.81 7.29
N ALA A 83 3.52 -5.04 7.22
CA ALA A 83 2.83 -5.32 5.96
C ALA A 83 2.71 -4.05 5.11
N ALA A 84 2.32 -2.92 5.68
CA ALA A 84 2.16 -1.65 4.97
C ALA A 84 3.47 -1.09 4.39
N THR A 85 4.62 -1.45 4.96
CA THR A 85 5.95 -1.12 4.43
C THR A 85 6.54 -2.23 3.55
N ALA A 86 5.87 -3.37 3.43
CA ALA A 86 6.34 -4.45 2.56
C ALA A 86 5.94 -4.15 1.11
N GLY A 87 6.88 -4.34 0.18
CA GLY A 87 6.64 -4.29 -1.25
C GLY A 87 6.26 -5.65 -1.83
N ASP A 88 6.33 -5.76 -3.16
CA ASP A 88 6.09 -6.96 -3.97
C ASP A 88 4.67 -7.55 -3.86
N ASP A 89 3.70 -6.73 -3.46
CA ASP A 89 2.30 -7.11 -3.34
C ASP A 89 1.52 -7.06 -4.67
N TYR A 90 1.91 -6.14 -5.55
CA TYR A 90 1.30 -5.83 -6.86
C TYR A 90 -0.24 -5.73 -6.82
N GLN A 91 -0.77 -5.26 -5.68
CA GLN A 91 -2.18 -4.94 -5.52
C GLN A 91 -2.46 -3.53 -6.08
N LEU A 92 -3.73 -3.19 -6.28
CA LEU A 92 -4.10 -1.84 -6.73
C LEU A 92 -4.35 -0.91 -5.54
N LEU A 93 -3.79 0.29 -5.62
CA LEU A 93 -4.06 1.44 -4.77
C LEU A 93 -4.74 2.52 -5.61
N PHE A 94 -5.89 3.02 -5.17
CA PHE A 94 -6.63 4.05 -5.93
C PHE A 94 -7.36 5.03 -5.00
N ALA A 95 -7.66 6.21 -5.53
CA ALA A 95 -8.42 7.26 -4.86
C ALA A 95 -9.74 7.52 -5.58
N ALA A 96 -10.86 7.33 -4.88
CA ALA A 96 -12.22 7.48 -5.42
C ALA A 96 -12.99 8.59 -4.67
N PRO A 97 -14.06 9.16 -5.24
CA PRO A 97 -14.90 10.11 -4.52
C PRO A 97 -15.66 9.44 -3.35
N PRO A 98 -16.00 10.19 -2.30
CA PRO A 98 -16.81 9.68 -1.19
C PRO A 98 -18.12 9.05 -1.68
N GLY A 99 -18.48 7.89 -1.13
CA GLY A 99 -19.70 7.16 -1.49
C GLY A 99 -19.62 6.37 -2.80
N TRP A 100 -18.48 6.38 -3.51
CA TRP A 100 -18.28 5.53 -4.68
C TRP A 100 -18.09 4.07 -4.27
N ALA A 101 -18.87 3.17 -4.87
CA ALA A 101 -18.77 1.74 -4.65
C ALA A 101 -17.88 1.11 -5.73
N PRO A 102 -16.74 0.48 -5.38
CA PRO A 102 -15.89 -0.17 -6.34
C PRO A 102 -16.61 -1.38 -6.97
N PRO A 103 -16.44 -1.62 -8.28
CA PRO A 103 -17.03 -2.78 -8.97
C PRO A 103 -16.31 -4.10 -8.63
N VAL A 104 -15.28 -4.04 -7.78
CA VAL A 104 -14.48 -5.17 -7.30
C VAL A 104 -14.31 -5.07 -5.79
N ALA A 105 -13.94 -6.19 -5.16
CA ALA A 105 -13.61 -6.18 -3.74
C ALA A 105 -12.41 -5.25 -3.46
N ALA A 106 -12.63 -4.23 -2.65
CA ALA A 106 -11.59 -3.31 -2.19
C ALA A 106 -11.85 -2.88 -0.74
N THR A 107 -10.80 -2.42 -0.08
CA THR A 107 -10.85 -1.96 1.31
C THR A 107 -10.46 -0.50 1.35
N LEU A 108 -11.29 0.34 1.97
CA LEU A 108 -10.91 1.71 2.30
C LEU A 108 -9.86 1.67 3.41
N VAL A 109 -8.65 2.15 3.13
CA VAL A 109 -7.51 2.11 4.08
C VAL A 109 -7.08 3.50 4.54
N GLY A 110 -7.73 4.56 4.06
CA GLY A 110 -7.27 5.93 4.31
C GLY A 110 -8.00 6.97 3.47
N THR A 111 -7.55 8.22 3.57
CA THR A 111 -8.17 9.37 2.92
C THR A 111 -7.13 10.38 2.44
N PHE A 112 -7.48 11.14 1.40
CA PHE A 112 -6.70 12.28 0.92
C PHE A 112 -7.33 13.59 1.37
N ALA A 113 -6.51 14.60 1.62
CA ALA A 113 -6.95 15.95 2.00
C ALA A 113 -6.03 17.02 1.40
N ALA A 114 -6.50 18.27 1.38
CA ALA A 114 -5.66 19.41 0.99
C ALA A 114 -4.44 19.50 1.92
N GLY A 115 -3.25 19.66 1.35
CA GLY A 115 -2.00 19.72 2.10
C GLY A 115 -0.89 18.89 1.47
N ARG A 116 0.06 18.43 2.27
CA ARG A 116 1.17 17.57 1.83
C ARG A 116 1.58 16.61 2.93
N GLY A 117 2.20 15.50 2.53
CA GLY A 117 2.80 14.52 3.44
C GLY A 117 1.91 13.31 3.71
N LEU A 118 2.46 12.39 4.49
CA LEU A 118 1.82 11.15 4.92
C LEU A 118 1.62 11.21 6.44
N ALA A 119 0.41 10.91 6.88
CA ALA A 119 0.10 10.63 8.28
C ALA A 119 -0.33 9.17 8.43
N LEU A 120 -0.10 8.61 9.62
CA LEU A 120 -0.43 7.24 9.94
C LEU A 120 -1.25 7.23 11.23
N VAL A 121 -2.36 6.50 11.20
CA VAL A 121 -3.21 6.29 12.38
C VAL A 121 -3.45 4.79 12.57
N HIS A 122 -3.98 4.42 13.73
CA HIS A 122 -4.48 3.08 14.01
C HIS A 122 -5.80 3.24 14.77
N GLY A 123 -6.92 3.24 14.03
CA GLY A 123 -8.18 3.77 14.55
C GLY A 123 -8.05 5.27 14.83
N ASP A 124 -8.35 5.67 16.07
CA ASP A 124 -8.31 7.08 16.48
C ASP A 124 -6.93 7.54 17.02
N GLU A 125 -5.94 6.65 17.03
CA GLU A 125 -4.60 6.95 17.56
C GLU A 125 -3.61 7.33 16.47
N ASP A 126 -2.92 8.46 16.64
CA ASP A 126 -1.77 8.83 15.81
C ASP A 126 -0.60 7.87 16.02
N VAL A 127 0.02 7.46 14.91
CA VAL A 127 1.18 6.57 14.90
C VAL A 127 2.36 7.28 14.25
N PRO A 128 3.55 7.32 14.91
CA PRO A 128 4.75 7.85 14.27
C PRO A 128 5.08 7.11 12.98
N LEU A 129 5.52 7.84 11.96
CA LEU A 129 5.99 7.23 10.73
C LEU A 129 7.21 6.33 11.01
N PRO A 130 7.28 5.15 10.37
CA PRO A 130 8.47 4.31 10.45
C PRO A 130 9.66 5.03 9.78
N PRO A 131 10.90 4.67 10.13
CA PRO A 131 12.09 5.26 9.51
C PRO A 131 12.20 4.96 8.00
N ARG A 132 11.47 3.96 7.50
CA ARG A 132 11.34 3.64 6.08
C ARG A 132 9.88 3.37 5.75
N LEU A 133 9.38 3.99 4.68
CA LEU A 133 7.99 3.83 4.23
C LEU A 133 7.81 2.62 3.31
N GLY A 134 8.88 2.12 2.70
CA GLY A 134 8.85 0.97 1.81
C GLY A 134 10.25 0.62 1.33
N PHE A 135 10.31 -0.13 0.23
CA PHE A 135 11.56 -0.45 -0.44
C PHE A 135 12.08 0.76 -1.24
N GLU A 136 13.37 1.04 -1.12
CA GLU A 136 14.08 2.01 -1.93
C GLU A 136 15.41 1.38 -2.33
N HIS A 137 15.75 1.43 -3.61
CA HIS A 137 17.10 1.04 -4.04
C HIS A 137 18.11 2.00 -3.41
N ALA A 138 19.24 1.47 -2.93
CA ALA A 138 20.32 2.31 -2.44
C ALA A 138 20.74 3.28 -3.55
N CYS A 139 20.44 4.56 -3.36
CA CYS A 139 21.06 5.62 -4.13
C CYS A 139 22.55 5.59 -3.78
N ILE A 140 23.37 5.06 -4.67
CA ILE A 140 24.79 5.42 -4.69
C ILE A 140 24.80 6.91 -5.05
N ALA A 141 24.86 7.77 -4.02
CA ALA A 141 25.13 9.18 -4.22
C ALA A 141 26.44 9.27 -5.01
N ARG A 142 26.39 9.75 -6.26
CA ARG A 142 27.62 10.14 -6.95
C ARG A 142 28.22 11.30 -6.16
N PRO A 143 29.49 11.21 -5.70
CA PRO A 143 30.14 12.36 -5.11
C PRO A 143 30.16 13.50 -6.14
N ARG A 144 29.80 14.70 -5.67
CA ARG A 144 29.98 15.93 -6.44
C ARG A 144 31.46 16.25 -6.59
#